data_AF-A0A3B4XLX0-F1
#
_entry.id   AF-A0A3B4XLX0-F1
#
_cell.length_a   1.000
_cell.length_b   1.000
_cell.length_c   1.000
_cell.angle_alpha   90.00
_cell.angle_beta   90.00
_cell.angle_gamma   90.00
#
_symmetry.space_group_name_H-M   'P 1'
#
loop_
_entity.id
_entity.type
_entity.pdbx_description
1 polymer ?
#
loop_
_entity_poly.entity_id
_entity_poly.type
_entity_poly.pdbx_seq_one_letter_code
_entity_poly.pdbx_strand_id
1 'polypeptide(L)'
;MSDRKRKATSAPAGKKPTAKQQKLVPLKEEKKERAGGWLQEKLKQRRTEKKEMKFNKKRLRFVSDTEKIKQGSEGVLYWMSRDHRVQGEHTPSSKTIRHLVCSRQHSPVDWDKTLVSLQVDRTVGEPEWATPGTKGGIAMLESFIDVRLKLFDTKRNDPNADALSHLSPWIRFGHLSAQRVALQVQHSGKKAGQSVSSFIEELVVRRELTDNFCFYNKKYDSVEGASEWAQKTLEVHAEDNRPYLYTRQQLEEAKTHDKLWNAAQYQMVSEGKMHGFLRMYWAKKILEWTSSPKEALSIALYLNDRYELDGQDPNGFVGCMWSICGIHDQGWRERAVFGKIRYMNYKGCTRKFDVAQFERKYCPKKL
;
A
#
# COMPACT_ATOMS: atom_id res chain seq x y z
N MET A 1 35.32 -75.36 22.11
CA MET A 1 35.88 -75.00 23.43
C MET A 1 35.26 -73.65 23.80
N SER A 2 34.47 -73.44 24.83
CA SER A 2 34.12 -74.23 26.01
C SER A 2 32.64 -74.01 26.34
N ASP A 3 32.02 -75.06 26.85
CA ASP A 3 30.69 -75.11 27.43
C ASP A 3 30.54 -74.23 28.69
N ARG A 4 29.34 -73.65 28.89
CA ARG A 4 28.65 -73.83 30.17
C ARG A 4 27.13 -73.70 30.08
N LYS A 5 26.47 -74.71 30.64
CA LYS A 5 25.04 -75.02 30.65
C LYS A 5 24.21 -74.17 31.62
N ARG A 6 22.98 -73.86 31.16
CA ARG A 6 21.63 -73.94 31.79
C ARG A 6 21.42 -73.52 33.26
N LYS A 7 20.37 -72.71 33.48
CA LYS A 7 19.19 -73.11 34.27
C LYS A 7 17.97 -72.20 33.98
N ALA A 8 16.82 -72.82 33.83
CA ALA A 8 15.50 -72.19 33.77
C ALA A 8 14.74 -72.50 35.07
N THR A 9 13.93 -71.56 35.58
CA THR A 9 12.81 -71.86 36.50
C THR A 9 11.74 -70.77 36.45
N SER A 10 10.50 -71.23 36.20
CA SER A 10 9.18 -70.78 36.70
C SER A 10 8.63 -69.37 36.41
N ALA A 11 7.55 -69.34 35.62
CA ALA A 11 6.39 -68.43 35.76
C ALA A 11 5.48 -68.94 36.93
N PRO A 12 4.44 -68.24 37.45
CA PRO A 12 3.60 -67.23 36.77
C PRO A 12 3.04 -66.07 37.64
N ALA A 13 2.36 -65.12 36.98
CA ALA A 13 1.00 -64.61 37.32
C ALA A 13 0.81 -63.11 36.99
N GLY A 14 0.12 -62.86 35.87
CA GLY A 14 -0.95 -61.87 35.73
C GLY A 14 -0.64 -60.38 35.91
N LYS A 15 -0.71 -59.62 34.81
CA LYS A 15 -1.54 -58.40 34.73
C LYS A 15 -1.87 -58.02 33.28
N LYS A 16 -3.08 -57.48 33.16
CA LYS A 16 -3.99 -57.26 32.03
C LYS A 16 -3.42 -56.49 30.81
N PRO A 17 -4.05 -56.64 29.62
CA PRO A 17 -3.55 -56.07 28.37
C PRO A 17 -3.72 -54.55 28.29
N THR A 18 -2.73 -53.91 27.68
CA THR A 18 -2.66 -52.48 27.38
C THR A 18 -3.82 -52.04 26.49
N ALA A 19 -4.62 -51.09 26.98
CA ALA A 19 -5.66 -50.43 26.21
C ALA A 19 -5.03 -49.53 25.14
N LYS A 20 -5.53 -49.67 23.90
CA LYS A 20 -5.26 -48.81 22.75
C LYS A 20 -5.50 -47.35 23.14
N GLN A 21 -4.50 -46.49 22.95
CA GLN A 21 -4.69 -45.04 22.96
C GLN A 21 -5.71 -44.67 21.87
N GLN A 22 -6.88 -44.20 22.31
CA GLN A 22 -7.85 -43.55 21.44
C GLN A 22 -7.20 -42.30 20.84
N LYS A 23 -7.17 -42.23 19.51
CA LYS A 23 -6.91 -40.98 18.78
C LYS A 23 -7.96 -39.95 19.22
N LEU A 24 -7.51 -38.94 19.98
CA LEU A 24 -8.28 -37.72 20.19
C LEU A 24 -8.58 -37.11 18.82
N VAL A 25 -9.87 -37.09 18.48
CA VAL A 25 -10.41 -36.36 17.34
C VAL A 25 -10.03 -34.89 17.50
N PRO A 26 -9.50 -34.20 16.48
CA PRO A 26 -9.22 -32.77 16.59
C PRO A 26 -10.56 -32.06 16.81
N LEU A 27 -10.73 -31.43 17.97
CA LEU A 27 -11.79 -30.48 18.22
C LEU A 27 -11.73 -29.43 17.11
N LYS A 28 -12.81 -29.31 16.34
CA LYS A 28 -13.01 -28.18 15.42
C LYS A 28 -12.86 -26.90 16.24
N GLU A 29 -11.80 -26.14 16.00
CA GLU A 29 -11.72 -24.76 16.46
C GLU A 29 -12.91 -24.01 15.82
N GLU A 30 -13.92 -23.72 16.63
CA GLU A 30 -14.96 -22.78 16.24
C GLU A 30 -14.30 -21.47 15.80
N LYS A 31 -14.69 -20.97 14.63
CA LYS A 31 -14.27 -19.64 14.15
C LYS A 31 -14.84 -18.59 15.11
N LYS A 32 -14.10 -18.25 16.16
CA LYS A 32 -14.34 -17.02 16.90
C LYS A 32 -14.02 -15.86 15.97
N GLU A 33 -15.05 -15.22 15.42
CA GLU A 33 -14.90 -13.93 14.75
C GLU A 33 -14.27 -12.95 15.74
N ARG A 34 -13.31 -12.17 15.26
CA ARG A 34 -12.65 -11.17 16.10
C ARG A 34 -13.63 -10.02 16.30
N ALA A 35 -13.78 -9.55 17.54
CA ALA A 35 -14.58 -8.36 17.81
C ALA A 35 -13.96 -7.12 17.13
N GLY A 36 -14.79 -6.17 16.73
CA GLY A 36 -14.31 -4.91 16.14
C GLY A 36 -13.39 -4.15 17.11
N GLY A 37 -12.32 -3.57 16.59
CA GLY A 37 -11.29 -2.87 17.36
C GLY A 37 -10.22 -3.78 17.98
N TRP A 38 -10.25 -5.10 17.71
CA TRP A 38 -9.28 -6.05 18.26
C TRP A 38 -7.83 -5.65 17.97
N LEU A 39 -7.56 -5.04 16.81
CA LEU A 39 -6.21 -4.66 16.43
C LEU A 39 -5.73 -3.49 17.28
N GLN A 40 -6.59 -2.52 17.53
CA GLN A 40 -6.26 -1.37 18.37
C GLN A 40 -6.03 -1.79 19.82
N GLU A 41 -6.87 -2.67 20.36
CA GLU A 41 -6.72 -3.23 21.71
C GLU A 41 -5.44 -4.05 21.83
N LYS A 42 -5.17 -4.93 20.87
CA LYS A 42 -3.96 -5.76 20.84
C LYS A 42 -2.69 -4.91 20.76
N LEU A 43 -2.71 -3.81 19.99
CA LEU A 43 -1.60 -2.86 19.94
C LEU A 43 -1.42 -2.12 21.27
N LYS A 44 -2.51 -1.71 21.92
CA LYS A 44 -2.47 -1.09 23.25
C LYS A 44 -1.89 -2.06 24.29
N GLN A 45 -2.34 -3.31 24.29
CA GLN A 45 -1.83 -4.36 25.17
C GLN A 45 -0.32 -4.59 24.97
N ARG A 46 0.13 -4.80 23.72
CA ARG A 46 1.56 -5.00 23.41
C ARG A 46 2.43 -3.83 23.86
N ARG A 47 1.94 -2.59 23.72
CA ARG A 47 2.65 -1.40 24.19
C ARG A 47 2.76 -1.37 25.71
N THR A 48 1.69 -1.73 26.42
CA THR A 48 1.69 -1.84 27.88
C THR A 48 2.66 -2.92 28.36
N GLU A 49 2.62 -4.12 27.75
CA GLU A 49 3.52 -5.24 28.10
C GLU A 49 5.00 -4.91 27.86
N LYS A 50 5.30 -4.11 26.82
CA LYS A 50 6.67 -3.72 26.47
C LYS A 50 7.10 -2.36 27.03
N LYS A 51 6.35 -1.79 27.98
CA LYS A 51 6.61 -0.45 28.54
C LYS A 51 8.02 -0.32 29.15
N GLU A 52 8.53 -1.40 29.74
CA GLU A 52 9.85 -1.45 30.39
C GLU A 52 10.93 -2.09 29.49
N MET A 53 10.73 -2.16 28.17
CA MET A 53 11.71 -2.76 27.25
C MET A 53 13.02 -1.94 27.25
N LYS A 54 14.12 -2.57 27.70
CA LYS A 54 15.45 -1.94 27.66
C LYS A 54 15.84 -1.61 26.22
N PHE A 55 16.10 -0.32 25.95
CA PHE A 55 16.53 0.14 24.63
C PHE A 55 17.94 -0.39 24.31
N ASN A 56 18.08 -1.13 23.22
CA ASN A 56 19.37 -1.68 22.82
C ASN A 56 20.22 -0.63 22.10
N LYS A 57 21.08 0.07 22.84
CA LYS A 57 21.99 1.09 22.31
C LYS A 57 22.95 0.56 21.23
N LYS A 58 23.22 -0.75 21.17
CA LYS A 58 24.05 -1.36 20.11
C LYS A 58 23.40 -1.30 18.72
N ARG A 59 22.10 -1.00 18.64
CA ARG A 59 21.36 -0.84 17.38
C ARG A 59 21.30 0.62 16.89
N LEU A 60 21.94 1.55 17.60
CA LEU A 60 22.03 2.93 17.16
C LEU A 60 23.14 3.07 16.11
N ARG A 61 22.80 3.70 14.99
CA ARG A 61 23.77 4.28 14.07
C ARG A 61 23.59 5.79 14.14
N PHE A 62 24.57 6.48 14.70
CA PHE A 62 24.57 7.94 14.71
C PHE A 62 24.86 8.44 13.29
N VAL A 63 24.02 9.36 12.81
CA VAL A 63 24.10 9.91 11.45
C VAL A 63 24.84 11.26 11.45
N SER A 64 25.16 11.79 12.63
CA SER A 64 25.99 12.97 12.85
C SER A 64 26.82 12.80 14.14
N ASP A 65 27.84 13.63 14.32
CA ASP A 65 28.69 13.70 15.53
C ASP A 65 27.95 14.25 16.77
N THR A 66 26.64 14.46 16.66
CA THR A 66 25.79 14.95 17.74
C THR A 66 25.45 13.82 18.71
N GLU A 67 26.41 13.43 19.55
CA GLU A 67 26.28 12.26 20.44
C GLU A 67 25.45 12.49 21.71
N LYS A 68 24.95 13.71 21.98
CA LYS A 68 24.50 14.07 23.33
C LYS A 68 23.00 14.32 23.44
N ILE A 69 22.24 13.23 23.59
CA ILE A 69 21.04 13.28 24.45
C ILE A 69 21.50 12.88 25.86
N LYS A 70 21.54 13.83 26.80
CA LYS A 70 21.91 13.56 28.19
C LYS A 70 20.90 12.58 28.80
N GLN A 71 21.39 11.49 29.37
CA GLN A 71 20.52 10.50 30.02
C GLN A 71 19.88 11.17 31.26
N GLY A 72 18.55 11.28 31.28
CA GLY A 72 17.82 12.07 32.28
C GLY A 72 17.25 13.40 31.76
N SER A 73 17.45 13.75 30.49
CA SER A 73 16.76 14.89 29.87
C SER A 73 15.24 14.70 29.91
N GLU A 74 14.53 15.71 30.42
CA GLU A 74 13.08 15.68 30.69
C GLU A 74 12.20 15.89 29.43
N GLY A 75 12.82 16.22 28.29
CA GLY A 75 12.17 16.34 27.00
C GLY A 75 13.16 16.25 25.84
N VAL A 76 12.70 15.70 24.71
CA VAL A 76 13.40 15.75 23.42
C VAL A 76 12.42 16.41 22.45
N LEU A 77 12.73 17.62 22.00
CA LEU A 77 12.04 18.19 20.85
C LEU A 77 12.65 17.54 19.61
N TYR A 78 11.94 16.58 19.05
CA TYR A 78 12.34 15.94 17.81
C TYR A 78 11.40 16.41 16.69
N TRP A 79 11.96 17.12 15.72
CA TRP A 79 11.27 17.44 14.48
C TRP A 79 11.81 16.50 13.40
N MET A 80 10.91 15.78 12.73
CA MET A 80 11.24 15.03 11.53
C MET A 80 10.76 15.83 10.32
N SER A 81 11.64 16.01 9.33
CA SER A 81 11.16 16.02 7.95
C SER A 81 10.58 14.63 7.69
N ARG A 82 9.27 14.55 7.48
CA ARG A 82 8.49 13.30 7.60
C ARG A 82 8.92 12.29 6.53
N ASP A 83 9.70 11.32 6.96
CA ASP A 83 9.93 10.09 6.20
C ASP A 83 8.81 9.09 6.52
N HIS A 84 8.02 8.73 5.51
CA HIS A 84 6.92 7.75 5.56
C HIS A 84 7.28 6.37 6.16
N ARG A 85 8.58 6.05 6.35
CA ARG A 85 9.04 4.76 6.89
C ARG A 85 8.96 4.67 8.42
N VAL A 86 8.94 5.79 9.16
CA VAL A 86 9.26 5.81 10.61
C VAL A 86 8.04 5.82 11.53
N GLN A 87 7.06 4.94 11.29
CA GLN A 87 5.98 4.68 12.26
C GLN A 87 5.94 3.20 12.74
N GLY A 88 7.08 2.65 13.14
CA GLY A 88 7.18 1.28 13.65
C GLY A 88 7.71 1.17 15.08
N GLU A 89 6.83 0.90 16.06
CA GLU A 89 7.03 0.24 17.38
C GLU A 89 8.26 0.54 18.27
N HIS A 90 9.10 1.52 17.95
CA HIS A 90 10.31 1.87 18.70
C HIS A 90 10.37 3.36 19.06
N THR A 91 9.23 4.03 19.20
CA THR A 91 9.14 5.07 20.22
C THR A 91 8.86 4.34 21.53
N PRO A 92 9.85 4.24 22.45
CA PRO A 92 9.55 3.78 23.78
C PRO A 92 8.43 4.68 24.31
N SER A 93 7.44 4.07 24.96
CA SER A 93 6.77 4.77 26.04
C SER A 93 7.88 5.19 26.99
N SER A 94 8.32 6.43 26.89
CA SER A 94 9.01 7.06 28.00
C SER A 94 8.08 6.84 29.20
N LYS A 95 8.56 6.05 30.18
CA LYS A 95 7.88 5.75 31.46
C LYS A 95 6.96 6.89 31.81
N THR A 96 5.64 6.68 31.96
CA THR A 96 4.64 7.72 32.29
C THR A 96 5.31 8.96 32.85
N ILE A 97 5.75 9.84 31.94
CA ILE A 97 6.45 11.05 32.30
C ILE A 97 5.27 11.92 32.65
N ARG A 98 5.15 12.33 33.92
CA ARG A 98 4.32 13.50 34.22
C ARG A 98 4.73 14.52 33.20
N HIS A 99 3.84 14.87 32.27
CA HIS A 99 4.08 15.99 31.38
C HIS A 99 4.74 17.07 32.25
N LEU A 100 5.88 17.61 31.83
CA LEU A 100 6.19 18.98 32.20
C LEU A 100 4.91 19.70 31.81
N VAL A 101 4.07 19.98 32.81
CA VAL A 101 2.93 20.85 32.63
C VAL A 101 3.62 22.09 32.13
N CYS A 102 3.50 22.35 30.83
CA CYS A 102 3.87 23.63 30.30
C CYS A 102 3.07 24.60 31.16
N SER A 103 3.72 25.23 32.14
CA SER A 103 3.08 26.16 33.08
C SER A 103 2.55 27.38 32.35
N ARG A 104 2.91 27.54 31.07
CA ARG A 104 2.27 28.40 30.11
C ARG A 104 1.04 27.71 29.53
N GLN A 105 -0.14 28.12 29.99
CA GLN A 105 -1.37 27.94 29.21
C GLN A 105 -1.12 28.52 27.81
N HIS A 106 -1.02 27.66 26.80
CA HIS A 106 -1.08 28.12 25.42
C HIS A 106 -2.54 28.44 25.11
N SER A 107 -2.78 29.48 24.32
CA SER A 107 -4.09 29.70 23.73
C SER A 107 -4.44 28.48 22.85
N PRO A 108 -5.68 27.96 22.92
CA PRO A 108 -6.13 26.89 22.04
C PRO A 108 -5.76 27.19 20.58
N VAL A 109 -5.31 26.17 19.84
CA VAL A 109 -5.07 26.32 18.39
C VAL A 109 -6.39 26.59 17.70
N ASP A 110 -6.45 27.69 16.96
CA ASP A 110 -7.57 28.03 16.09
C ASP A 110 -7.42 27.27 14.76
N TRP A 111 -8.05 26.09 14.71
CA TRP A 111 -8.01 25.21 13.53
C TRP A 111 -8.76 25.82 12.34
N ASP A 112 -9.84 26.57 12.58
CA ASP A 112 -10.62 27.20 11.51
C ASP A 112 -9.80 28.28 10.80
N LYS A 113 -9.15 29.16 11.56
CA LYS A 113 -8.22 30.16 11.01
C LYS A 113 -7.06 29.51 10.27
N THR A 114 -6.53 28.41 10.80
CA THR A 114 -5.45 27.65 10.14
C THR A 114 -5.93 27.11 8.80
N LEU A 115 -7.11 26.47 8.75
CA LEU A 115 -7.69 25.92 7.53
C LEU A 115 -8.03 27.00 6.49
N VAL A 116 -8.53 28.15 6.92
CA VAL A 116 -8.81 29.29 6.02
C VAL A 116 -7.50 29.85 5.43
N SER A 117 -6.40 29.83 6.19
CA SER A 117 -5.11 30.35 5.72
C SER A 117 -4.42 29.51 4.64
N LEU A 118 -4.83 28.25 4.45
CA LEU A 118 -4.23 27.35 3.47
C LEU A 118 -4.61 27.76 2.03
N GLN A 119 -3.59 27.92 1.19
CA GLN A 119 -3.73 28.10 -0.26
C GLN A 119 -3.82 26.73 -0.93
N VAL A 120 -4.99 26.09 -0.80
CA VAL A 120 -5.27 24.77 -1.38
C VAL A 120 -6.42 24.88 -2.37
N ASP A 121 -6.45 23.97 -3.32
CA ASP A 121 -7.58 23.84 -4.22
C ASP A 121 -8.80 23.30 -3.44
N ARG A 122 -9.84 24.12 -3.34
CA ARG A 122 -11.11 23.79 -2.66
C ARG A 122 -12.18 23.23 -3.59
N THR A 123 -11.88 23.12 -4.89
CA THR A 123 -12.81 22.55 -5.89
C THR A 123 -12.88 21.02 -5.82
N VAL A 124 -11.84 20.39 -5.25
CA VAL A 124 -11.82 18.95 -4.96
C VAL A 124 -12.34 18.72 -3.55
N GLY A 125 -13.44 17.97 -3.43
CA GLY A 125 -14.09 17.67 -2.16
C GLY A 125 -13.38 16.60 -1.34
N GLU A 126 -13.77 16.48 -0.07
CA GLU A 126 -13.30 15.42 0.82
C GLU A 126 -14.06 14.10 0.56
N PRO A 127 -13.38 12.94 0.49
CA PRO A 127 -14.05 11.66 0.29
C PRO A 127 -14.68 11.13 1.57
N GLU A 128 -15.92 10.63 1.46
CA GLU A 128 -16.72 10.17 2.62
C GLU A 128 -16.23 8.84 3.21
N TRP A 129 -15.56 7.99 2.42
CA TRP A 129 -15.22 6.62 2.82
C TRP A 129 -13.93 6.53 3.65
N ALA A 130 -13.10 7.59 3.69
CA ALA A 130 -11.76 7.55 4.25
C ALA A 130 -11.60 8.46 5.47
N THR A 131 -11.96 7.98 6.66
CA THR A 131 -11.72 8.73 7.91
C THR A 131 -10.21 8.89 8.20
N PRO A 132 -9.67 10.12 8.31
CA PRO A 132 -8.23 10.34 8.48
C PRO A 132 -7.71 9.92 9.86
N GLY A 133 -6.38 9.92 9.99
CA GLY A 133 -5.67 9.65 11.24
C GLY A 133 -5.42 8.17 11.55
N THR A 134 -4.59 7.92 12.57
CA THR A 134 -4.13 6.55 12.92
C THR A 134 -5.26 5.60 13.30
N LYS A 135 -6.32 6.09 13.95
CA LYS A 135 -7.48 5.25 14.30
C LYS A 135 -8.18 4.73 13.04
N GLY A 136 -8.45 5.61 12.07
CA GLY A 136 -9.03 5.22 10.78
C GLY A 136 -8.15 4.23 10.02
N GLY A 137 -6.83 4.46 9.99
CA GLY A 137 -5.89 3.55 9.32
C GLY A 137 -5.83 2.16 9.97
N ILE A 138 -5.84 2.09 11.31
CA ILE A 138 -5.90 0.80 12.03
C ILE A 138 -7.22 0.08 11.76
N ALA A 139 -8.35 0.79 11.75
CA ALA A 139 -9.66 0.21 11.45
C ALA A 139 -9.72 -0.34 10.01
N MET A 140 -9.17 0.40 9.03
CA MET A 140 -9.09 -0.07 7.65
C MET A 140 -8.20 -1.31 7.51
N LEU A 141 -7.07 -1.35 8.21
CA LEU A 141 -6.16 -2.51 8.23
C LEU A 141 -6.84 -3.74 8.85
N GLU A 142 -7.57 -3.53 9.95
CA GLU A 142 -8.35 -4.57 10.61
C GLU A 142 -9.38 -5.18 9.65
N SER A 143 -10.20 -4.32 9.03
CA SER A 143 -11.19 -4.70 8.03
C SER A 143 -10.55 -5.46 6.86
N PHE A 144 -9.39 -5.00 6.37
CA PHE A 144 -8.66 -5.71 5.32
C PHE A 144 -8.25 -7.12 5.75
N ILE A 145 -7.62 -7.27 6.92
CA ILE A 145 -7.15 -8.58 7.42
C ILE A 145 -8.31 -9.57 7.58
N ASP A 146 -9.44 -9.12 8.11
CA ASP A 146 -10.53 -10.01 8.48
C ASP A 146 -11.45 -10.35 7.29
N VAL A 147 -11.67 -9.41 6.37
CA VAL A 147 -12.67 -9.56 5.30
C VAL A 147 -12.04 -9.84 3.94
N ARG A 148 -11.05 -9.04 3.53
CA ARG A 148 -10.62 -8.92 2.12
C ARG A 148 -9.29 -9.58 1.81
N LEU A 149 -8.39 -9.71 2.79
CA LEU A 149 -7.03 -10.24 2.59
C LEU A 149 -7.06 -11.60 1.90
N LYS A 150 -8.01 -12.49 2.25
CA LYS A 150 -8.17 -13.82 1.61
C LYS A 150 -8.44 -13.77 0.10
N LEU A 151 -8.94 -12.64 -0.41
CA LEU A 151 -9.25 -12.42 -1.82
C LEU A 151 -8.09 -11.77 -2.57
N PHE A 152 -7.14 -11.15 -1.86
CA PHE A 152 -6.15 -10.25 -2.45
C PHE A 152 -5.38 -10.89 -3.61
N ASP A 153 -4.86 -12.10 -3.43
CA ASP A 153 -4.06 -12.78 -4.45
C ASP A 153 -4.82 -12.96 -5.78
N THR A 154 -6.05 -13.45 -5.69
CA THR A 154 -6.85 -13.85 -6.87
C THR A 154 -7.68 -12.71 -7.44
N LYS A 155 -7.99 -11.67 -6.66
CA LYS A 155 -8.95 -10.63 -7.01
C LYS A 155 -8.40 -9.20 -7.03
N ARG A 156 -7.14 -8.93 -6.63
CA ARG A 156 -6.56 -7.56 -6.67
C ARG A 156 -6.54 -6.88 -8.05
N ASN A 157 -6.69 -7.66 -9.12
CA ASN A 157 -6.71 -7.16 -10.51
C ASN A 157 -8.13 -7.04 -11.08
N ASP A 158 -9.16 -7.34 -10.30
CA ASP A 158 -10.57 -7.24 -10.68
C ASP A 158 -11.18 -5.98 -10.04
N PRO A 159 -11.38 -4.88 -10.78
CA PRO A 159 -11.90 -3.62 -10.24
C PRO A 159 -13.32 -3.71 -9.66
N ASN A 160 -14.07 -4.79 -9.95
CA ASN A 160 -15.39 -5.03 -9.38
C ASN A 160 -15.32 -5.78 -8.05
N ALA A 161 -14.17 -6.33 -7.68
CA ALA A 161 -13.97 -7.05 -6.43
C ALA A 161 -13.34 -6.12 -5.37
N ASP A 162 -14.00 -5.98 -4.23
CA ASP A 162 -13.42 -5.31 -3.06
C ASP A 162 -12.37 -6.22 -2.40
N ALA A 163 -11.20 -6.31 -3.02
CA ALA A 163 -10.10 -7.18 -2.63
C ALA A 163 -8.86 -6.41 -2.13
N LEU A 164 -8.81 -5.09 -2.35
CA LEU A 164 -7.66 -4.26 -1.97
C LEU A 164 -7.68 -3.90 -0.48
N SER A 165 -6.53 -3.47 0.03
CA SER A 165 -6.42 -3.03 1.42
C SER A 165 -7.05 -1.67 1.68
N HIS A 166 -7.13 -0.83 0.64
CA HIS A 166 -7.48 0.59 0.72
C HIS A 166 -6.55 1.43 1.60
N LEU A 167 -5.38 0.90 1.99
CA LEU A 167 -4.51 1.56 2.98
C LEU A 167 -3.64 2.70 2.43
N SER A 168 -3.58 2.89 1.12
CA SER A 168 -2.67 3.84 0.50
C SER A 168 -2.81 5.29 1.01
N PRO A 169 -4.01 5.85 1.29
CA PRO A 169 -4.11 7.20 1.88
C PRO A 169 -3.45 7.29 3.26
N TRP A 170 -3.71 6.32 4.15
CA TRP A 170 -3.14 6.35 5.49
C TRP A 170 -1.62 6.11 5.51
N ILE A 171 -1.11 5.32 4.56
CA ILE A 171 0.33 5.11 4.42
C ILE A 171 1.00 6.38 3.89
N ARG A 172 0.45 7.01 2.84
CA ARG A 172 0.96 8.25 2.24
C ARG A 172 1.09 9.38 3.26
N PHE A 173 0.06 9.60 4.08
CA PHE A 173 0.10 10.64 5.13
C PHE A 173 0.87 10.25 6.40
N GLY A 174 1.42 9.03 6.46
CA GLY A 174 2.13 8.53 7.65
C GLY A 174 1.22 8.30 8.86
N HIS A 175 -0.11 8.22 8.65
CA HIS A 175 -1.07 7.85 9.69
C HIS A 175 -0.91 6.39 10.13
N LEU A 176 -0.41 5.54 9.22
CA LEU A 176 -0.15 4.13 9.46
C LEU A 176 1.15 3.71 8.77
N SER A 177 2.10 3.13 9.52
CA SER A 177 3.35 2.62 8.93
C SER A 177 3.13 1.38 8.09
N ALA A 178 3.79 1.35 6.92
CA ALA A 178 3.89 0.14 6.09
C ALA A 178 4.52 -1.05 6.87
N GLN A 179 5.54 -0.80 7.69
CA GLN A 179 6.14 -1.85 8.53
C GLN A 179 5.13 -2.43 9.53
N ARG A 180 4.30 -1.57 10.16
CA ARG A 180 3.21 -2.02 11.03
C ARG A 180 2.25 -2.91 10.26
N VAL A 181 1.81 -2.45 9.09
CA VAL A 181 0.89 -3.20 8.22
C VAL A 181 1.47 -4.58 7.90
N ALA A 182 2.73 -4.66 7.45
CA ALA A 182 3.40 -5.91 7.13
C ALA A 182 3.40 -6.89 8.32
N LEU A 183 3.81 -6.42 9.51
CA LEU A 183 3.83 -7.23 10.73
C LEU A 183 2.44 -7.75 11.12
N GLN A 184 1.40 -6.93 10.98
CA GLN A 184 0.03 -7.34 11.34
C GLN A 184 -0.55 -8.32 10.32
N VAL A 185 -0.33 -8.11 9.02
CA VAL A 185 -0.78 -9.02 7.98
C VAL A 185 -0.08 -10.38 8.09
N GLN A 186 1.24 -10.40 8.30
CA GLN A 186 1.98 -11.64 8.52
C GLN A 186 1.53 -12.39 9.78
N HIS A 187 1.25 -11.67 10.86
CA HIS A 187 0.89 -12.31 12.13
C HIS A 187 -0.58 -12.74 12.19
N SER A 188 -1.50 -11.88 11.76
CA SER A 188 -2.95 -12.04 11.94
C SER A 188 -3.64 -12.57 10.69
N GLY A 189 -2.97 -12.54 9.53
CA GLY A 189 -3.46 -13.03 8.24
C GLY A 189 -2.94 -14.42 7.83
N LYS A 190 -2.29 -15.18 8.73
CA LYS A 190 -1.67 -16.48 8.42
C LYS A 190 -2.57 -17.47 7.67
N LYS A 191 -3.89 -17.41 7.88
CA LYS A 191 -4.88 -18.26 7.22
C LYS A 191 -5.16 -17.87 5.76
N ALA A 192 -4.68 -16.72 5.30
CA ALA A 192 -4.87 -16.20 3.94
C ALA A 192 -3.77 -16.63 2.94
N GLY A 193 -2.83 -17.48 3.36
CA GLY A 193 -1.86 -18.15 2.48
C GLY A 193 -1.14 -17.21 1.52
N GLN A 194 -1.20 -17.51 0.22
CA GLN A 194 -0.56 -16.76 -0.86
C GLN A 194 -0.95 -15.27 -0.90
N SER A 195 -2.13 -14.92 -0.39
CA SER A 195 -2.53 -13.50 -0.32
C SER A 195 -1.65 -12.68 0.63
N VAL A 196 -1.06 -13.29 1.66
CA VAL A 196 -0.09 -12.60 2.52
C VAL A 196 1.17 -12.27 1.72
N SER A 197 1.77 -13.23 1.04
CA SER A 197 3.00 -13.01 0.25
C SER A 197 2.77 -12.00 -0.87
N SER A 198 1.67 -12.15 -1.63
CA SER A 198 1.32 -11.24 -2.72
C SER A 198 1.06 -9.80 -2.21
N PHE A 199 0.46 -9.65 -1.03
CA PHE A 199 0.28 -8.32 -0.43
C PHE A 199 1.59 -7.71 0.09
N ILE A 200 2.47 -8.51 0.69
CA ILE A 200 3.78 -8.04 1.18
C ILE A 200 4.68 -7.60 0.02
N GLU A 201 4.63 -8.28 -1.12
CA GLU A 201 5.34 -7.86 -2.35
C GLU A 201 4.93 -6.45 -2.77
N GLU A 202 3.63 -6.16 -2.84
CA GLU A 202 3.13 -4.83 -3.21
C GLU A 202 3.46 -3.77 -2.14
N LEU A 203 3.27 -4.11 -0.86
CA LEU A 203 3.46 -3.17 0.26
C LEU A 203 4.92 -2.80 0.53
N VAL A 204 5.83 -3.76 0.35
CA VAL A 204 7.25 -3.61 0.70
C VAL A 204 8.07 -3.44 -0.56
N VAL A 205 8.11 -4.45 -1.43
CA VAL A 205 9.01 -4.46 -2.59
C VAL A 205 8.61 -3.37 -3.58
N ARG A 206 7.35 -3.35 -4.03
CA ARG A 206 6.90 -2.36 -5.03
C ARG A 206 6.93 -0.94 -4.48
N ARG A 207 6.39 -0.74 -3.26
CA ARG A 207 6.38 0.58 -2.61
C ARG A 207 7.78 1.13 -2.33
N GLU A 208 8.71 0.33 -1.81
CA GLU A 208 10.05 0.84 -1.48
C GLU A 208 10.95 0.94 -2.72
N LEU A 209 10.64 0.18 -3.78
CA LEU A 209 11.25 0.40 -5.10
C LEU A 209 10.89 1.78 -5.66
N THR A 210 9.70 2.31 -5.37
CA THR A 210 9.35 3.65 -5.84
C THR A 210 10.16 4.74 -5.12
N ASP A 211 10.38 4.59 -3.81
CA ASP A 211 11.27 5.46 -3.05
C ASP A 211 12.70 5.38 -3.59
N ASN A 212 13.17 4.16 -3.90
CA ASN A 212 14.48 3.95 -4.52
C ASN A 212 14.63 4.75 -5.82
N PHE A 213 13.65 4.63 -6.73
CA PHE A 213 13.68 5.33 -8.01
C PHE A 213 13.71 6.86 -7.82
N CYS A 214 12.78 7.42 -7.03
CA CYS A 214 12.72 8.86 -6.79
C CYS A 214 13.94 9.41 -6.04
N PHE A 215 14.56 8.59 -5.17
CA PHE A 215 15.75 9.00 -4.44
C PHE A 215 16.99 9.08 -5.33
N TYR A 216 17.22 8.04 -6.15
CA TYR A 216 18.42 7.91 -6.97
C TYR A 216 18.31 8.60 -8.34
N ASN A 217 17.10 8.85 -8.84
CA ASN A 217 16.88 9.50 -10.12
C ASN A 217 16.36 10.92 -9.92
N LYS A 218 17.16 11.93 -10.27
CA LYS A 218 16.74 13.35 -10.18
C LYS A 218 15.70 13.77 -11.21
N LYS A 219 15.46 12.93 -12.22
CA LYS A 219 14.48 13.14 -13.30
C LYS A 219 13.32 12.14 -13.17
N TYR A 220 12.92 11.82 -11.94
CA TYR A 220 11.93 10.76 -11.68
C TYR A 220 10.53 11.06 -12.24
N ASP A 221 10.26 12.30 -12.61
CA ASP A 221 9.00 12.84 -13.12
C ASP A 221 9.11 13.29 -14.59
N SER A 222 10.16 12.88 -15.30
CA SER A 222 10.40 13.26 -16.69
C SER A 222 10.78 12.06 -17.56
N VAL A 223 10.50 12.13 -18.87
CA VAL A 223 10.79 11.05 -19.83
C VAL A 223 12.30 10.72 -19.86
N GLU A 224 13.14 11.72 -19.65
CA GLU A 224 14.60 11.60 -19.57
C GLU A 224 15.07 10.78 -18.37
N GLY A 225 14.22 10.57 -17.35
CA GLY A 225 14.47 9.66 -16.24
C GLY A 225 14.16 8.19 -16.55
N ALA A 226 13.61 7.89 -17.72
CA ALA A 226 13.35 6.51 -18.13
C ALA A 226 14.65 5.79 -18.55
N SER A 227 14.59 4.47 -18.69
CA SER A 227 15.70 3.71 -19.29
C SER A 227 15.89 4.04 -20.77
N GLU A 228 17.13 3.95 -21.27
CA GLU A 228 17.49 4.29 -22.65
C GLU A 228 16.62 3.58 -23.71
N TRP A 229 16.29 2.31 -23.50
CA TRP A 229 15.43 1.56 -24.45
C TRP A 229 14.04 2.19 -24.59
N ALA A 230 13.50 2.72 -23.49
CA ALA A 230 12.17 3.32 -23.46
C ALA A 230 12.19 4.72 -24.07
N GLN A 231 13.23 5.51 -23.77
CA GLN A 231 13.43 6.82 -24.42
C GLN A 231 13.52 6.66 -25.94
N LYS A 232 14.36 5.74 -26.41
CA LYS A 232 14.56 5.48 -27.84
C LYS A 232 13.30 4.97 -28.54
N THR A 233 12.56 4.05 -27.94
CA THR A 233 11.34 3.53 -28.57
C THR A 233 10.25 4.60 -28.65
N LEU A 234 10.15 5.48 -27.64
CA LEU A 234 9.20 6.58 -27.67
C LEU A 234 9.59 7.65 -28.70
N GLU A 235 10.88 7.93 -28.84
CA GLU A 235 11.41 8.88 -29.85
C GLU A 235 11.16 8.40 -31.28
N VAL A 236 11.42 7.11 -31.57
CA VAL A 236 11.17 6.51 -32.89
C VAL A 236 9.71 6.65 -33.32
N HIS A 237 8.78 6.60 -32.36
CA HIS A 237 7.34 6.66 -32.61
C HIS A 237 6.73 8.06 -32.35
N ALA A 238 7.56 9.09 -32.22
CA ALA A 238 7.12 10.47 -31.95
C ALA A 238 6.32 11.09 -33.10
N GLU A 239 6.46 10.60 -34.33
CA GLU A 239 5.74 11.13 -35.50
C GLU A 239 4.58 10.23 -35.96
N ASP A 240 4.30 9.15 -35.23
CA ASP A 240 3.18 8.27 -35.57
C ASP A 240 1.84 9.01 -35.49
N ASN A 241 0.90 8.72 -36.37
CA ASN A 241 -0.44 9.31 -36.25
C ASN A 241 -1.18 8.77 -35.01
N ARG A 242 -1.70 9.69 -34.19
CA ARG A 242 -2.49 9.37 -33.00
C ARG A 242 -3.95 9.26 -33.40
N PRO A 243 -4.67 8.18 -33.02
CA PRO A 243 -6.07 8.02 -33.40
C PRO A 243 -6.99 9.06 -32.75
N TYR A 244 -6.61 9.59 -31.59
CA TYR A 244 -7.30 10.64 -30.86
C TYR A 244 -6.29 11.57 -30.22
N LEU A 245 -6.66 12.84 -30.04
CA LEU A 245 -5.91 13.82 -29.28
C LEU A 245 -6.87 14.53 -28.33
N TYR A 246 -6.70 14.33 -27.03
CA TYR A 246 -7.51 14.97 -26.00
C TYR A 246 -6.70 16.04 -25.27
N THR A 247 -7.37 17.15 -24.96
CA THR A 247 -6.80 18.15 -24.05
C THR A 247 -6.82 17.62 -22.61
N ARG A 248 -5.98 18.21 -21.75
CA ARG A 248 -6.02 17.93 -20.29
C ARG A 248 -7.43 18.08 -19.72
N GLN A 249 -8.18 19.11 -20.13
CA GLN A 249 -9.54 19.35 -19.66
C GLN A 249 -10.50 18.24 -20.09
N GLN A 250 -10.44 17.79 -21.35
CA GLN A 250 -11.28 16.67 -21.82
C GLN A 250 -10.98 15.37 -21.06
N LEU A 251 -9.70 15.12 -20.75
CA LEU A 251 -9.29 13.99 -19.93
C LEU A 251 -9.79 14.15 -18.49
N GLU A 252 -9.61 15.32 -17.87
CA GLU A 252 -10.04 15.63 -16.50
C GLU A 252 -11.55 15.41 -16.31
N GLU A 253 -12.35 15.89 -17.27
CA GLU A 253 -13.81 15.79 -17.29
C GLU A 253 -14.35 14.42 -17.79
N ALA A 254 -13.47 13.44 -18.01
CA ALA A 254 -13.81 12.10 -18.52
C ALA A 254 -14.61 12.12 -19.84
N LYS A 255 -14.19 12.97 -20.79
CA LYS A 255 -14.83 13.18 -22.10
C LYS A 255 -14.05 12.51 -23.24
N THR A 256 -13.71 11.24 -23.08
CA THR A 256 -13.10 10.43 -24.14
C THR A 256 -14.12 9.52 -24.82
N HIS A 257 -13.73 8.91 -25.94
CA HIS A 257 -14.53 7.89 -26.62
C HIS A 257 -14.59 6.57 -25.83
N ASP A 258 -13.67 6.34 -24.90
CA ASP A 258 -13.54 5.08 -24.16
C ASP A 258 -14.28 5.15 -22.82
N LYS A 259 -15.38 4.41 -22.73
CA LYS A 259 -16.25 4.37 -21.55
C LYS A 259 -15.54 3.82 -20.31
N LEU A 260 -14.63 2.85 -20.46
CA LEU A 260 -13.87 2.30 -19.34
C LEU A 260 -12.86 3.33 -18.83
N TRP A 261 -12.20 4.05 -19.73
CA TRP A 261 -11.30 5.14 -19.34
C TRP A 261 -12.05 6.25 -18.59
N ASN A 262 -13.20 6.66 -19.12
CA ASN A 262 -14.05 7.67 -18.48
C ASN A 262 -14.53 7.21 -17.09
N ALA A 263 -14.89 5.92 -16.96
CA ALA A 263 -15.29 5.34 -15.68
C ALA A 263 -14.15 5.31 -14.66
N ALA A 264 -12.92 4.99 -15.10
CA ALA A 264 -11.74 5.03 -14.24
C ALA A 264 -11.43 6.46 -13.77
N GLN A 265 -11.46 7.43 -14.68
CA GLN A 265 -11.32 8.85 -14.35
C GLN A 265 -12.40 9.31 -13.36
N TYR A 266 -13.66 8.93 -13.58
CA TYR A 266 -14.76 9.26 -12.67
C TYR A 266 -14.58 8.66 -11.28
N GLN A 267 -14.10 7.41 -11.18
CA GLN A 267 -13.77 6.80 -9.88
C GLN A 267 -12.73 7.63 -9.13
N MET A 268 -11.67 8.06 -9.83
CA MET A 268 -10.62 8.89 -9.22
C MET A 268 -11.18 10.22 -8.69
N VAL A 269 -11.99 10.93 -9.49
CA VAL A 269 -12.56 12.23 -9.10
C VAL A 269 -13.59 12.09 -7.96
N SER A 270 -14.43 11.06 -8.00
CA SER A 270 -15.53 10.88 -7.02
C SER A 270 -15.09 10.24 -5.70
N GLU A 271 -14.15 9.30 -5.74
CA GLU A 271 -13.70 8.57 -4.54
C GLU A 271 -12.34 9.04 -4.04
N GLY A 272 -11.60 9.83 -4.81
CA GLY A 272 -10.20 10.16 -4.52
C GLY A 272 -9.28 8.94 -4.51
N LYS A 273 -9.72 7.83 -5.13
CA LYS A 273 -8.98 6.57 -5.19
C LYS A 273 -9.35 5.71 -6.40
N MET A 274 -8.57 5.75 -7.47
CA MET A 274 -8.75 4.81 -8.58
C MET A 274 -8.29 3.38 -8.21
N HIS A 275 -8.94 2.36 -8.76
CA HIS A 275 -8.49 0.99 -8.63
C HIS A 275 -7.12 0.77 -9.30
N GLY A 276 -6.19 0.07 -8.62
CA GLY A 276 -4.79 -0.03 -9.07
C GLY A 276 -4.61 -0.66 -10.46
N PHE A 277 -5.44 -1.64 -10.82
CA PHE A 277 -5.44 -2.19 -12.18
C PHE A 277 -5.80 -1.13 -13.24
N LEU A 278 -6.75 -0.25 -12.92
CA LEU A 278 -7.22 0.78 -13.85
C LEU A 278 -6.28 1.97 -13.92
N ARG A 279 -5.48 2.28 -12.89
CA ARG A 279 -4.41 3.29 -13.01
C ARG A 279 -3.43 2.97 -14.14
N MET A 280 -3.08 1.69 -14.30
CA MET A 280 -2.25 1.23 -15.42
C MET A 280 -2.92 1.44 -16.78
N TYR A 281 -4.20 1.08 -16.89
CA TYR A 281 -4.99 1.27 -18.12
C TYR A 281 -5.08 2.76 -18.46
N TRP A 282 -5.47 3.56 -17.47
CA TRP A 282 -5.71 4.98 -17.54
C TRP A 282 -4.47 5.74 -18.03
N ALA A 283 -3.30 5.56 -17.39
CA ALA A 283 -2.08 6.26 -17.76
C ALA A 283 -1.57 5.86 -19.16
N LYS A 284 -1.72 4.58 -19.53
CA LYS A 284 -1.36 4.09 -20.88
C LYS A 284 -2.23 4.71 -21.97
N LYS A 285 -3.51 4.96 -21.70
CA LYS A 285 -4.39 5.64 -22.66
C LYS A 285 -4.09 7.13 -22.80
N ILE A 286 -3.61 7.78 -21.72
CA ILE A 286 -3.11 9.16 -21.83
C ILE A 286 -1.93 9.22 -22.82
N LEU A 287 -1.00 8.25 -22.78
CA LEU A 287 0.07 8.14 -23.78
C LEU A 287 -0.48 7.95 -25.21
N GLU A 288 -1.51 7.12 -25.38
CA GLU A 288 -2.10 6.85 -26.70
C GLU A 288 -2.82 8.06 -27.31
N TRP A 289 -3.33 8.99 -26.48
CA TRP A 289 -4.26 10.04 -26.89
C TRP A 289 -3.77 11.47 -26.58
N THR A 290 -2.47 11.67 -26.44
CA THR A 290 -1.84 12.98 -26.31
C THR A 290 -0.75 13.15 -27.35
N SER A 291 -0.29 14.40 -27.56
CA SER A 291 0.63 14.71 -28.65
C SER A 291 2.01 14.13 -28.43
N SER A 292 2.44 13.89 -27.19
CA SER A 292 3.78 13.40 -26.90
C SER A 292 3.84 12.67 -25.56
N PRO A 293 4.85 11.80 -25.33
CA PRO A 293 5.06 11.16 -24.03
C PRO A 293 5.29 12.16 -22.90
N LYS A 294 5.90 13.31 -23.20
CA LYS A 294 6.12 14.40 -22.24
C LYS A 294 4.82 15.05 -21.81
N GLU A 295 3.93 15.35 -22.76
CA GLU A 295 2.58 15.83 -22.46
C GLU A 295 1.78 14.78 -21.69
N ALA A 296 1.84 13.52 -22.14
CA ALA A 296 1.16 12.41 -21.48
C ALA A 296 1.54 12.29 -20.01
N LEU A 297 2.84 12.30 -19.72
CA LEU A 297 3.36 12.21 -18.37
C LEU A 297 2.95 13.42 -17.52
N SER A 298 3.06 14.63 -18.08
CA SER A 298 2.64 15.85 -17.38
C SER A 298 1.15 15.82 -16.99
N ILE A 299 0.28 15.40 -17.91
CA ILE A 299 -1.16 15.29 -17.65
C ILE A 299 -1.45 14.19 -16.62
N ALA A 300 -0.81 13.02 -16.75
CA ALA A 300 -1.02 11.91 -15.83
C ALA A 300 -0.58 12.27 -14.39
N LEU A 301 0.58 12.92 -14.23
CA LEU A 301 1.04 13.37 -12.92
C LEU A 301 0.11 14.44 -12.33
N TYR A 302 -0.30 15.43 -13.13
CA TYR A 302 -1.24 16.46 -12.68
C TYR A 302 -2.55 15.86 -12.16
N LEU A 303 -3.18 14.98 -12.93
CA LEU A 303 -4.48 14.39 -12.55
C LEU A 303 -4.35 13.45 -11.34
N ASN A 304 -3.28 12.65 -11.27
CA ASN A 304 -2.98 11.80 -10.12
C ASN A 304 -2.82 12.66 -8.85
N ASP A 305 -1.99 13.70 -8.91
CA ASP A 305 -1.64 14.51 -7.73
C ASP A 305 -2.75 15.46 -7.29
N ARG A 306 -3.72 15.73 -8.17
CA ARG A 306 -4.90 16.55 -7.91
C ARG A 306 -6.02 15.78 -7.22
N TYR A 307 -6.27 14.54 -7.63
CA TYR A 307 -7.47 13.79 -7.21
C TYR A 307 -7.17 12.59 -6.32
N GLU A 308 -6.03 11.93 -6.47
CA GLU A 308 -5.73 10.74 -5.65
C GLU A 308 -5.32 11.15 -4.23
N LEU A 309 -6.01 10.63 -3.22
CA LEU A 309 -5.65 10.81 -1.80
C LEU A 309 -4.24 10.29 -1.48
N ASP A 310 -3.77 9.34 -2.28
CA ASP A 310 -2.42 8.78 -2.21
C ASP A 310 -1.47 9.34 -3.28
N GLY A 311 -1.85 10.45 -3.93
CA GLY A 311 -1.02 11.20 -4.88
C GLY A 311 0.06 12.06 -4.21
N GLN A 312 0.86 12.74 -5.04
CA GLN A 312 2.08 13.48 -4.65
C GLN A 312 3.01 12.59 -3.82
N ASP A 313 3.20 11.36 -4.29
CA ASP A 313 3.90 10.28 -3.62
C ASP A 313 4.80 9.55 -4.62
N PRO A 314 5.98 9.02 -4.22
CA PRO A 314 6.84 8.22 -5.10
C PRO A 314 6.08 7.13 -5.87
N ASN A 315 5.07 6.51 -5.27
CA ASN A 315 4.22 5.51 -5.94
C ASN A 315 3.46 6.09 -7.14
N GLY A 316 2.98 7.34 -7.03
CA GLY A 316 2.29 8.05 -8.11
C GLY A 316 3.22 8.35 -9.28
N PHE A 317 4.40 8.94 -8.99
CA PHE A 317 5.41 9.23 -10.01
C PHE A 317 5.85 7.96 -10.75
N VAL A 318 6.23 6.93 -9.99
CA VAL A 318 6.72 5.67 -10.56
C VAL A 318 5.61 4.88 -11.24
N GLY A 319 4.35 4.97 -10.76
CA GLY A 319 3.20 4.37 -11.44
C GLY A 319 2.94 4.98 -12.83
N CYS A 320 3.04 6.31 -12.94
CA CYS A 320 2.93 7.02 -14.22
C CYS A 320 4.11 6.68 -15.13
N MET A 321 5.33 6.72 -14.60
CA MET A 321 6.55 6.38 -15.34
C MET A 321 6.58 4.91 -15.78
N TRP A 322 6.09 3.96 -14.98
CA TRP A 322 5.96 2.55 -15.38
C TRP A 322 4.96 2.42 -16.53
N SER A 323 3.86 3.17 -16.47
CA SER A 323 2.79 3.10 -17.45
C SER A 323 3.17 3.71 -18.79
N ILE A 324 3.80 4.89 -18.77
CA ILE A 324 4.07 5.73 -19.95
C ILE A 324 5.50 5.50 -20.47
N CYS A 325 6.47 5.35 -19.56
CA CYS A 325 7.89 5.30 -19.87
C CYS A 325 8.55 3.94 -19.58
N GLY A 326 7.77 2.92 -19.20
CA GLY A 326 8.24 1.53 -19.09
C GLY A 326 9.30 1.26 -18.01
N ILE A 327 9.50 2.16 -17.03
CA ILE A 327 10.46 1.90 -15.95
C ILE A 327 10.04 0.67 -15.14
N HIS A 328 11.01 -0.13 -14.71
CA HIS A 328 10.77 -1.41 -14.01
C HIS A 328 9.88 -2.41 -14.78
N ASP A 329 9.73 -2.22 -16.10
CA ASP A 329 9.11 -3.17 -17.02
C ASP A 329 10.15 -3.56 -18.09
N GLN A 330 9.80 -4.58 -18.88
CA GLN A 330 10.54 -4.99 -20.07
C GLN A 330 9.92 -4.38 -21.33
N GLY A 331 10.65 -4.43 -22.45
CA GLY A 331 10.11 -4.13 -23.76
C GLY A 331 9.11 -5.19 -24.23
N TRP A 332 8.05 -4.75 -24.91
CA TRP A 332 6.99 -5.58 -25.48
C TRP A 332 7.00 -5.51 -27.01
N ARG A 333 6.09 -6.25 -27.64
CA ARG A 333 5.89 -6.20 -29.10
C ARG A 333 5.63 -4.76 -29.53
N GLU A 334 6.43 -4.30 -30.47
CA GLU A 334 6.41 -2.95 -31.02
C GLU A 334 5.06 -2.63 -31.69
N ARG A 335 4.58 -1.40 -31.47
CA ARG A 335 3.29 -0.88 -31.94
C ARG A 335 3.42 0.61 -32.24
N ALA A 336 2.59 1.10 -33.16
CA ALA A 336 2.47 2.53 -33.38
C ALA A 336 2.13 3.27 -32.07
N VAL A 337 2.64 4.49 -31.91
CA VAL A 337 2.57 5.38 -30.74
C VAL A 337 3.34 4.85 -29.52
N PHE A 338 3.12 3.60 -29.11
CA PHE A 338 3.73 3.04 -27.90
C PHE A 338 5.19 2.60 -28.09
N GLY A 339 5.60 2.33 -29.33
CA GLY A 339 6.77 1.51 -29.58
C GLY A 339 6.70 0.21 -28.79
N LYS A 340 7.71 -0.02 -27.95
CA LYS A 340 7.83 -1.23 -27.11
C LYS A 340 7.28 -1.07 -25.69
N ILE A 341 6.63 0.05 -25.37
CA ILE A 341 5.95 0.21 -24.08
C ILE A 341 4.78 -0.79 -23.99
N ARG A 342 4.59 -1.41 -22.81
CA ARG A 342 3.51 -2.39 -22.61
C ARG A 342 2.15 -1.77 -22.97
N TYR A 343 1.46 -2.39 -23.93
CA TYR A 343 0.13 -1.96 -24.36
C TYR A 343 -1.00 -2.57 -23.52
N MET A 344 -2.04 -1.79 -23.25
CA MET A 344 -3.32 -2.25 -22.69
C MET A 344 -4.48 -1.70 -23.52
N ASN A 345 -5.50 -2.52 -23.76
CA ASN A 345 -6.69 -2.12 -24.51
C ASN A 345 -7.99 -2.61 -23.88
N TYR A 346 -9.08 -1.97 -24.30
CA TYR A 346 -10.43 -2.25 -23.84
C TYR A 346 -10.79 -3.74 -23.93
N LYS A 347 -10.62 -4.34 -25.12
CA LYS A 347 -10.86 -5.78 -25.34
C LYS A 347 -10.00 -6.68 -24.45
N GLY A 348 -8.82 -6.23 -24.05
CA GLY A 348 -7.96 -6.93 -23.10
C GLY A 348 -8.49 -6.90 -21.68
N CYS A 349 -9.15 -5.81 -21.29
CA CYS A 349 -9.81 -5.68 -20.00
C CYS A 349 -11.07 -6.53 -19.93
N THR A 350 -11.87 -6.61 -21.01
CA THR A 350 -13.09 -7.45 -21.05
C THR A 350 -12.81 -8.95 -20.89
N ARG A 351 -11.59 -9.40 -21.19
CA ARG A 351 -11.15 -10.79 -20.93
C ARG A 351 -10.71 -11.03 -19.47
N LYS A 352 -10.54 -9.98 -18.67
CA LYS A 352 -10.00 -10.05 -17.30
C LYS A 352 -11.06 -9.80 -16.22
N PHE A 353 -12.03 -8.93 -16.48
CA PHE A 353 -13.13 -8.63 -15.56
C PHE A 353 -14.36 -8.12 -16.32
N ASP A 354 -15.50 -8.02 -15.63
CA ASP A 354 -16.74 -7.44 -16.18
C ASP A 354 -16.61 -5.91 -16.33
N VAL A 355 -16.09 -5.48 -17.47
CA VAL A 355 -15.95 -4.06 -17.81
C VAL A 355 -17.30 -3.33 -17.80
N ALA A 356 -18.36 -3.98 -18.29
CA ALA A 356 -19.68 -3.36 -18.37
C ALA A 356 -20.27 -3.12 -16.97
N GLN A 357 -20.02 -4.01 -16.00
CA GLN A 357 -20.37 -3.77 -14.60
C GLN A 357 -19.64 -2.55 -14.04
N PHE A 358 -18.33 -2.43 -14.30
CA PHE A 358 -17.54 -1.30 -13.80
C PHE A 358 -18.02 0.03 -14.41
N GLU A 359 -18.25 0.07 -15.72
CA GLU A 359 -18.79 1.24 -16.43
C GLU A 359 -20.17 1.65 -15.93
N ARG A 360 -21.05 0.69 -15.62
CA ARG A 360 -22.36 0.99 -15.02
C ARG A 360 -22.23 1.59 -13.63
N LYS A 361 -21.29 1.07 -12.82
CA LYS A 361 -21.04 1.55 -11.46
C LYS A 361 -20.49 2.99 -11.49
N TYR A 362 -19.53 3.26 -12.38
CA TYR A 362 -18.84 4.55 -12.50
C TYR A 362 -19.20 5.25 -13.81
N CYS A 363 -20.48 5.42 -14.08
CA CYS A 363 -20.94 6.25 -15.20
C CYS A 363 -20.82 7.73 -14.80
N PRO A 364 -20.08 8.59 -15.55
CA PRO A 364 -19.94 9.99 -15.20
C PRO A 364 -21.30 10.70 -15.11
N LYS A 365 -21.74 11.00 -13.89
CA LYS A 365 -22.98 11.76 -13.64
C LYS A 365 -22.58 13.22 -13.42
N LYS A 366 -22.57 14.02 -14.49
CA LYS A 366 -22.20 15.45 -14.48
C LYS A 366 -20.89 15.71 -13.70
N LEU A 367 -19.75 15.36 -14.31
CA LEU A 367 -18.44 15.82 -13.85
C LEU A 367 -18.30 17.33 -14.05
#